data_AF-A0A3D2CJB2-F1
#
_entry.id   AF-A0A3D2CJB2-F1
#
_cell.length_a   1.000
_cell.length_b   1.000
_cell.length_c   1.000
_cell.angle_alpha   90.00
_cell.angle_beta   90.00
_cell.angle_gamma   90.00
#
_symmetry.space_group_name_H-M   'P 1'
#
loop_
_entity.id
_entity.type
_entity.pdbx_description
1 polymer ?
#
loop_
_entity_poly.entity_id
_entity_poly.type
_entity_poly.pdbx_seq_one_letter_code
_entity_poly.pdbx_strand_id
1 'polypeptide(L)'
;MKTCASYFKYSLKKVLVEMLTLTVFALMMVHFSVNQSLSYMGEGPDRVLSLVDSDVCLWVSSMILGVLAVVLPLLRLSTFKSRRNIDTLYSFPLSRRKMVAVQLGMGIGEMFCAFTLSYLYFIFLYKLKAGAFHLFWLLPNYFVALVGGLILYFFVAFFFWQGNTVADGIVFAIGFAGAPALFVADLMVVLPEGDFLPQAAWGFPFWHLNNTTIWFHNKVMLSSPEKLEAMGGDQAAFSYNWEMEQLSEYSYMYIVWLAVAVILAAMLFYFVGRSKAEKAGDISDSFFGYRTLVPFYGYSLLLIFSREGVLVFSLIIYLLMAVGYILYRRGFKLRMSDWICLGGGVVPIVIGSMFK
;
A
#
# COMPACT_ATOMS: atom_id res chain seq x y z
N MET A 1 -33.79 -3.77 -10.19
CA MET A 1 -33.15 -2.73 -9.35
C MET A 1 -33.51 -2.83 -7.86
N LYS A 2 -34.75 -3.17 -7.46
CA LYS A 2 -35.16 -3.27 -6.04
C LYS A 2 -34.26 -4.18 -5.17
N THR A 3 -33.74 -5.28 -5.72
CA THR A 3 -32.91 -6.25 -4.99
C THR A 3 -31.50 -5.75 -4.64
N CYS A 4 -30.85 -4.99 -5.54
CA CYS A 4 -29.50 -4.48 -5.31
C CYS A 4 -29.49 -3.36 -4.25
N ALA A 5 -30.48 -2.46 -4.29
CA ALA A 5 -30.63 -1.40 -3.30
C ALA A 5 -30.93 -1.97 -1.90
N SER A 6 -31.77 -3.01 -1.81
CA SER A 6 -32.04 -3.70 -0.55
C SER A 6 -30.79 -4.40 0.00
N TYR A 7 -30.01 -5.06 -0.86
CA TYR A 7 -28.73 -5.68 -0.45
C TYR A 7 -27.72 -4.63 0.02
N PHE A 8 -27.60 -3.51 -0.69
CA PHE A 8 -26.75 -2.39 -0.27
C PHE A 8 -27.18 -1.84 1.09
N LYS A 9 -28.47 -1.58 1.30
CA LYS A 9 -29.00 -1.09 2.59
C LYS A 9 -28.75 -2.07 3.73
N TYR A 10 -28.90 -3.37 3.47
CA TYR A 10 -28.57 -4.42 4.43
C TYR A 10 -27.08 -4.42 4.78
N SER A 11 -26.21 -4.38 3.77
CA SER A 11 -24.76 -4.34 3.96
C SER A 11 -24.33 -3.07 4.71
N LEU A 12 -24.88 -1.91 4.35
CA LEU A 12 -24.60 -0.64 5.01
C LEU A 12 -24.92 -0.67 6.51
N LYS A 13 -26.08 -1.23 6.89
CA LYS A 13 -26.45 -1.38 8.30
C LYS A 13 -25.47 -2.25 9.08
N LYS A 14 -25.00 -3.34 8.48
CA LYS A 14 -24.02 -4.25 9.10
C LYS A 14 -22.67 -3.56 9.31
N VAL A 15 -22.30 -2.70 8.38
CA VAL A 15 -21.01 -2.01 8.32
C VAL A 15 -20.97 -0.73 9.17
N LEU A 16 -22.13 -0.14 9.49
CA LEU A 16 -22.20 1.13 10.20
C LEU A 16 -21.47 1.14 11.55
N VAL A 17 -21.57 0.06 12.32
CA VAL A 17 -20.86 -0.06 13.61
C VAL A 17 -19.35 -0.11 13.40
N GLU A 18 -18.89 -0.91 12.44
CA GLU A 18 -17.48 -1.02 12.06
C GLU A 18 -16.93 0.34 11.62
N MET A 19 -17.64 1.03 10.72
CA MET A 19 -17.32 2.38 10.26
C MET A 19 -17.19 3.38 11.41
N LEU A 20 -18.15 3.37 12.35
CA LEU A 20 -18.13 4.24 13.52
C LEU A 20 -16.90 3.94 14.40
N THR A 21 -16.63 2.66 14.68
CA THR A 21 -15.47 2.26 15.50
C THR A 21 -14.14 2.68 14.88
N LEU A 22 -13.97 2.46 13.56
CA LEU A 22 -12.76 2.86 12.84
C LEU A 22 -12.60 4.37 12.81
N THR A 23 -13.70 5.12 12.67
CA THR A 23 -13.69 6.58 12.70
C THR A 23 -13.30 7.11 14.08
N VAL A 24 -13.89 6.58 15.15
CA VAL A 24 -13.53 6.98 16.52
C VAL A 24 -12.06 6.68 16.80
N PHE A 25 -11.58 5.50 16.42
CA PHE A 25 -10.17 5.15 16.55
C PHE A 25 -9.25 6.10 15.78
N ALA A 26 -9.58 6.42 14.52
CA ALA A 26 -8.82 7.37 13.70
C ALA A 26 -8.78 8.77 14.34
N LEU A 27 -9.91 9.25 14.88
CA LEU A 27 -9.99 10.53 15.59
C LEU A 27 -9.11 10.53 16.85
N MET A 28 -9.12 9.43 17.63
CA MET A 28 -8.28 9.30 18.83
C MET A 28 -6.78 9.31 18.49
N MET A 29 -6.38 8.59 17.44
CA MET A 29 -4.98 8.57 16.97
C MET A 29 -4.50 9.95 16.54
N VAL A 30 -5.34 10.69 15.78
CA VAL A 30 -5.05 12.08 15.40
C VAL A 30 -4.99 12.98 16.63
N HIS A 31 -5.93 12.85 17.57
CA HIS A 31 -5.94 13.65 18.81
C HIS A 31 -4.63 13.48 19.59
N PHE A 32 -4.22 12.23 19.80
CA PHE A 32 -3.00 11.91 20.52
C PHE A 32 -1.77 12.43 19.79
N SER A 33 -1.68 12.21 18.47
CA SER A 33 -0.56 12.69 17.64
C SER A 33 -0.40 14.21 17.69
N VAL A 34 -1.49 14.97 17.55
CA VAL A 34 -1.45 16.44 17.62
C VAL A 34 -1.09 16.93 19.02
N ASN A 35 -1.50 16.23 20.08
CA ASN A 35 -1.12 16.59 21.45
C ASN A 35 0.36 16.33 21.75
N GLN A 36 0.93 15.25 21.21
CA GLN A 36 2.35 14.90 21.42
C GLN A 36 3.30 15.77 20.59
N SER A 37 2.86 16.26 19.42
CA SER A 37 3.72 17.04 18.51
C SER A 37 3.85 18.52 18.90
N LEU A 38 3.28 18.91 20.05
CA LEU A 38 3.39 20.27 20.60
C LEU A 38 4.57 20.34 21.57
N SER A 39 5.69 20.82 21.06
CA SER A 39 6.88 21.14 21.87
C SER A 39 7.02 22.66 21.97
N TYR A 40 7.25 23.19 23.17
CA TYR A 40 7.62 24.60 23.35
C TYR A 40 9.13 24.71 23.17
N MET A 41 9.61 25.51 22.20
CA MET A 41 11.03 25.85 22.14
C MET A 41 11.28 27.15 22.90
N GLY A 42 12.28 27.13 23.80
CA GLY A 42 12.73 28.28 24.58
C GLY A 42 12.68 28.09 26.10
N GLU A 43 13.55 28.81 26.81
CA GLU A 43 13.53 28.97 28.27
C GLU A 43 12.96 30.35 28.63
N GLY A 44 12.12 30.44 29.67
CA GLY A 44 11.54 31.71 30.14
C GLY A 44 10.10 31.99 29.68
N PRO A 45 9.57 33.20 29.96
CA PRO A 45 8.20 33.62 29.65
C PRO A 45 7.94 33.87 28.15
N ASP A 46 8.99 34.01 27.34
CA ASP A 46 8.91 34.29 25.89
C ASP A 46 8.90 33.01 25.04
N ARG A 47 8.39 31.90 25.59
CA ARG A 47 8.28 30.63 24.86
C ARG A 47 7.41 30.79 23.62
N VAL A 48 8.03 30.71 22.46
CA VAL A 48 7.33 30.62 21.18
C VAL A 48 6.94 29.16 20.96
N LEU A 49 5.68 28.93 20.61
CA LEU A 49 5.19 27.61 20.25
C LEU A 49 5.87 27.18 18.94
N SER A 50 6.98 26.47 19.04
CA SER A 50 7.68 25.96 17.87
C SER A 50 7.18 24.57 17.54
N LEU A 51 6.36 24.48 16.49
CA LEU A 51 6.03 23.19 15.87
C LEU A 51 7.24 22.64 15.10
N VAL A 52 8.21 22.14 15.86
CA VAL A 52 9.39 21.44 15.32
C VAL A 52 8.98 20.13 14.65
N ASP A 53 7.89 19.49 15.11
CA ASP A 53 7.52 18.12 14.71
C ASP A 53 6.12 18.02 14.06
N SER A 54 5.62 19.08 13.44
CA SER A 54 4.30 19.06 12.78
C SER A 54 4.19 18.05 11.63
N ASP A 55 5.33 17.59 11.09
CA ASP A 55 5.45 16.45 10.16
C ASP A 55 4.79 15.19 10.70
N VAL A 56 4.99 14.92 12.00
CA VAL A 56 4.51 13.72 12.68
C VAL A 56 2.97 13.68 12.67
N CYS A 57 2.29 14.83 12.72
CA CYS A 57 0.84 14.89 12.72
C CYS A 57 0.20 14.48 11.39
N LEU A 58 0.72 15.02 10.28
CA LEU A 58 0.20 14.73 8.93
C LEU A 58 0.50 13.29 8.52
N TRP A 59 1.66 12.77 8.95
CA TRP A 59 2.05 11.40 8.74
C TRP A 59 1.05 10.40 9.35
N VAL A 60 0.57 10.67 10.58
CA VAL A 60 -0.39 9.79 11.26
C VAL A 60 -1.70 9.67 10.48
N SER A 61 -2.23 10.76 9.93
CA SER A 61 -3.44 10.68 9.08
C SER A 61 -3.22 9.83 7.83
N SER A 62 -2.05 9.93 7.21
CA SER A 62 -1.69 9.15 6.02
C SER A 62 -1.45 7.67 6.33
N MET A 63 -0.83 7.38 7.47
CA MET A 63 -0.66 6.02 7.99
C MET A 63 -2.02 5.37 8.28
N ILE A 64 -2.95 6.09 8.91
CA ILE A 64 -4.32 5.60 9.14
C ILE A 64 -4.98 5.24 7.80
N LEU A 65 -4.89 6.13 6.81
CA LEU A 65 -5.43 5.86 5.48
C LEU A 65 -4.79 4.61 4.85
N GLY A 66 -3.47 4.47 4.94
CA GLY A 66 -2.75 3.30 4.45
C GLY A 66 -3.21 2.00 5.10
N VAL A 67 -3.35 1.98 6.43
CA VAL A 67 -3.86 0.83 7.19
C VAL A 67 -5.29 0.49 6.77
N LEU A 68 -6.18 1.48 6.68
CA LEU A 68 -7.56 1.27 6.24
C LEU A 68 -7.62 0.73 4.81
N ALA A 69 -6.80 1.28 3.90
CA ALA A 69 -6.70 0.84 2.52
C ALA A 69 -6.23 -0.61 2.39
N VAL A 70 -5.44 -1.13 3.33
CA VAL A 70 -5.05 -2.55 3.36
C VAL A 70 -6.11 -3.40 4.03
N VAL A 71 -6.57 -3.03 5.22
CA VAL A 71 -7.40 -3.90 6.07
C VAL A 71 -8.82 -4.06 5.50
N LEU A 72 -9.44 -2.97 5.03
CA LEU A 72 -10.83 -3.00 4.55
C LEU A 72 -11.05 -3.93 3.34
N PRO A 73 -10.24 -3.93 2.27
CA PRO A 73 -10.46 -4.87 1.18
C PRO A 73 -10.25 -6.33 1.63
N LEU A 74 -9.31 -6.60 2.54
CA LEU A 74 -9.13 -7.95 3.11
C LEU A 74 -10.38 -8.40 3.87
N LEU A 75 -10.91 -7.56 4.77
CA LEU A 75 -12.12 -7.87 5.54
C LEU A 75 -13.34 -8.06 4.64
N ARG A 76 -13.56 -7.16 3.69
CA ARG A 76 -14.72 -7.19 2.77
C ARG A 76 -14.68 -8.41 1.86
N LEU A 77 -13.52 -8.72 1.29
CA LEU A 77 -13.37 -9.84 0.37
C LEU A 77 -13.22 -11.21 1.06
N SER A 78 -12.85 -11.25 2.35
CA SER A 78 -12.70 -12.51 3.12
C SER A 78 -14.00 -13.32 3.15
N THR A 79 -15.14 -12.65 3.07
CA THR A 79 -16.48 -13.27 3.02
C THR A 79 -16.64 -14.23 1.84
N PHE A 80 -15.91 -14.01 0.74
CA PHE A 80 -15.93 -14.85 -0.47
C PHE A 80 -14.87 -15.97 -0.45
N LYS A 81 -14.19 -16.21 0.68
CA LYS A 81 -13.15 -17.25 0.81
C LYS A 81 -13.60 -18.44 1.68
N SER A 82 -14.75 -18.35 2.33
CA SER A 82 -15.32 -19.43 3.15
C SER A 82 -16.52 -20.09 2.44
N ARG A 83 -16.48 -21.42 2.24
CA ARG A 83 -17.55 -22.17 1.55
C ARG A 83 -18.94 -21.91 2.14
N ARG A 84 -19.05 -21.95 3.48
CA ARG A 84 -20.31 -21.70 4.21
C ARG A 84 -20.90 -20.31 3.92
N ASN A 85 -20.05 -19.29 3.89
CA ASN A 85 -20.49 -17.91 3.62
C ASN A 85 -20.92 -17.74 2.17
N ILE A 86 -20.20 -18.40 1.27
CA ILE A 86 -20.44 -18.36 -0.17
C ILE A 86 -21.80 -18.95 -0.53
N ASP A 87 -22.18 -20.10 0.04
CA ASP A 87 -23.49 -20.72 -0.22
C ASP A 87 -24.65 -19.80 0.22
N THR A 88 -24.47 -19.12 1.36
CA THR A 88 -25.43 -18.13 1.85
C THR A 88 -25.48 -16.91 0.93
N LEU A 89 -24.32 -16.41 0.47
CA LEU A 89 -24.23 -15.26 -0.42
C LEU A 89 -24.83 -15.55 -1.81
N TYR A 90 -24.62 -16.75 -2.36
CA TYR A 90 -25.13 -17.13 -3.67
C TYR A 90 -26.61 -17.50 -3.71
N SER A 91 -27.26 -17.63 -2.55
CA SER A 91 -28.72 -17.70 -2.50
C SER A 91 -29.40 -16.40 -2.99
N PHE A 92 -28.68 -15.27 -2.99
CA PHE A 92 -29.21 -14.00 -3.48
C PHE A 92 -29.18 -13.93 -5.02
N PRO A 93 -30.23 -13.40 -5.68
CA PRO A 93 -30.32 -13.27 -7.14
C PRO A 93 -29.49 -12.07 -7.66
N LEU A 94 -28.21 -12.00 -7.30
CA LEU A 94 -27.26 -10.99 -7.74
C LEU A 94 -26.04 -11.65 -8.38
N SER A 95 -25.52 -11.06 -9.45
CA SER A 95 -24.26 -11.53 -10.04
C SER A 95 -23.08 -11.31 -9.09
N ARG A 96 -22.13 -12.23 -9.04
CA ARG A 96 -20.91 -12.14 -8.22
C ARG A 96 -20.16 -10.81 -8.38
N ARG A 97 -20.06 -10.29 -9.61
CA ARG A 97 -19.45 -8.97 -9.89
C ARG A 97 -20.12 -7.83 -9.13
N LYS A 98 -21.45 -7.81 -9.10
CA LYS A 98 -22.23 -6.80 -8.36
C LYS A 98 -22.06 -6.95 -6.86
N MET A 99 -22.03 -8.18 -6.33
CA MET A 99 -21.78 -8.41 -4.91
C MET A 99 -20.39 -7.91 -4.48
N VAL A 100 -19.36 -8.25 -5.26
CA VAL A 100 -17.99 -7.78 -5.00
C VAL A 100 -17.91 -6.26 -5.14
N ALA A 101 -18.53 -5.67 -6.16
CA ALA A 101 -18.57 -4.21 -6.32
C ALA A 101 -19.23 -3.52 -5.12
N VAL A 102 -20.33 -4.06 -4.59
CA VAL A 102 -20.97 -3.53 -3.37
C VAL A 102 -20.03 -3.64 -2.18
N GLN A 103 -19.39 -4.80 -1.95
CA GLN A 103 -18.47 -4.98 -0.82
C GLN A 103 -17.25 -4.06 -0.90
N LEU A 104 -16.68 -3.86 -2.10
CA LEU A 104 -15.58 -2.93 -2.30
C LEU A 104 -16.03 -1.48 -2.13
N GLY A 105 -17.18 -1.10 -2.70
CA GLY A 105 -17.74 0.23 -2.54
C GLY A 105 -18.05 0.58 -1.08
N MET A 106 -18.51 -0.41 -0.30
CA MET A 106 -18.68 -0.26 1.14
C MET A 106 -17.34 0.00 1.84
N GLY A 107 -16.30 -0.78 1.55
CA GLY A 107 -14.97 -0.55 2.12
C GLY A 107 -14.39 0.81 1.74
N ILE A 108 -14.56 1.27 0.50
CA ILE A 108 -14.15 2.62 0.08
C ILE A 108 -14.91 3.68 0.87
N GLY A 109 -16.23 3.52 1.04
CA GLY A 109 -17.06 4.45 1.82
C GLY A 109 -16.59 4.58 3.27
N GLU A 110 -16.25 3.47 3.92
CA GLU A 110 -15.71 3.46 5.28
C GLU A 110 -14.36 4.15 5.36
N MET A 111 -13.44 3.80 4.44
CA MET A 111 -12.13 4.40 4.35
C MET A 111 -12.24 5.92 4.21
N PHE A 112 -13.10 6.38 3.29
CA PHE A 112 -13.33 7.79 3.02
C PHE A 112 -13.95 8.49 4.23
N CYS A 113 -14.94 7.89 4.88
CA CYS A 113 -15.59 8.48 6.05
C CYS A 113 -14.61 8.64 7.22
N ALA A 114 -13.90 7.57 7.59
CA ALA A 114 -12.94 7.58 8.68
C ALA A 114 -11.76 8.53 8.40
N PHE A 115 -11.20 8.51 7.19
CA PHE A 115 -10.11 9.41 6.81
C PHE A 115 -10.57 10.87 6.75
N THR A 116 -11.71 11.17 6.11
CA THR A 116 -12.19 12.55 5.98
C THR A 116 -12.47 13.17 7.35
N LEU A 117 -13.15 12.45 8.23
CA LEU A 117 -13.45 12.97 9.57
C LEU A 117 -12.18 13.15 10.40
N SER A 118 -11.23 12.19 10.34
CA SER A 118 -9.95 12.33 11.06
C SER A 118 -9.07 13.44 10.50
N TYR A 119 -9.05 13.65 9.18
CA TYR A 119 -8.30 14.72 8.52
C TYR A 119 -8.89 16.12 8.81
N LEU A 120 -10.21 16.26 8.76
CA LEU A 120 -10.89 17.50 9.16
C LEU A 120 -10.66 17.81 10.64
N TYR A 121 -10.69 16.79 11.49
CA TYR A 121 -10.40 16.94 12.91
C TYR A 121 -8.94 17.33 13.18
N PHE A 122 -8.00 16.76 12.41
CA PHE A 122 -6.60 17.20 12.39
C PHE A 122 -6.52 18.70 12.06
N ILE A 123 -7.12 19.15 10.96
CA ILE A 123 -7.13 20.58 10.57
C ILE A 123 -7.68 21.45 11.69
N PHE A 124 -8.80 21.05 12.30
CA PHE A 124 -9.43 21.78 13.39
C PHE A 124 -8.51 21.91 14.62
N LEU A 125 -7.98 20.79 15.13
CA LEU A 125 -7.06 20.81 16.28
C LEU A 125 -5.79 21.59 15.97
N TYR A 126 -5.24 21.41 14.77
CA TYR A 126 -4.05 22.10 14.32
C TYR A 126 -4.30 23.61 14.29
N LYS A 127 -5.44 24.07 13.76
CA LYS A 127 -5.80 25.49 13.72
C LYS A 127 -5.96 26.09 15.12
N LEU A 128 -6.56 25.36 16.06
CA LEU A 128 -6.73 25.82 17.44
C LEU A 128 -5.40 25.95 18.20
N LYS A 129 -4.45 25.06 17.93
CA LYS A 129 -3.18 24.98 18.69
C LYS A 129 -2.06 25.78 18.06
N ALA A 130 -1.95 25.78 16.73
CA ALA A 130 -0.79 26.27 15.99
C ALA A 130 -0.98 27.67 15.36
N GLY A 131 -2.19 28.24 15.35
CA GLY A 131 -2.41 29.60 14.84
C GLY A 131 -2.49 29.74 13.31
N ALA A 132 -1.90 30.80 12.74
CA ALA A 132 -2.16 31.29 11.39
C ALA A 132 -1.34 30.59 10.28
N PHE A 133 -1.55 29.28 10.06
CA PHE A 133 -0.99 28.59 8.90
C PHE A 133 -1.83 28.74 7.63
N HIS A 134 -1.17 28.65 6.47
CA HIS A 134 -1.79 28.56 5.14
C HIS A 134 -2.49 27.20 4.96
N LEU A 135 -3.74 27.12 5.44
CA LEU A 135 -4.67 26.00 5.26
C LEU A 135 -4.84 25.55 3.80
N PHE A 136 -4.49 26.42 2.84
CA PHE A 136 -4.64 26.18 1.42
C PHE A 136 -3.95 24.90 0.96
N TRP A 137 -2.72 24.63 1.41
CA TRP A 137 -1.93 23.47 0.98
C TRP A 137 -2.39 22.14 1.59
N LEU A 138 -3.20 22.17 2.66
CA LEU A 138 -3.79 20.97 3.25
C LEU A 138 -4.93 20.40 2.39
N LEU A 139 -5.58 21.22 1.57
CA LEU A 139 -6.69 20.75 0.73
C LEU A 139 -6.19 19.88 -0.44
N PRO A 140 -5.17 20.27 -1.22
CA PRO A 140 -4.60 19.37 -2.23
C PRO A 140 -3.97 18.11 -1.61
N ASN A 141 -3.36 18.20 -0.41
CA ASN A 141 -2.87 17.02 0.30
C ASN A 141 -3.98 15.99 0.54
N TYR A 142 -5.15 16.44 1.02
CA TYR A 142 -6.28 15.56 1.25
C TYR A 142 -6.67 14.75 0.01
N PHE A 143 -6.76 15.40 -1.16
CA PHE A 143 -7.13 14.72 -2.41
C PHE A 143 -6.05 13.76 -2.90
N VAL A 144 -4.77 14.16 -2.82
CA VAL A 144 -3.64 13.28 -3.19
C VAL A 144 -3.54 12.10 -2.22
N ALA A 145 -3.74 12.29 -0.92
CA ALA A 145 -3.79 11.20 0.04
C ALA A 145 -4.92 10.22 -0.30
N LEU A 146 -6.14 10.72 -0.55
CA LEU A 146 -7.29 9.87 -0.93
C LEU A 146 -7.03 9.02 -2.18
N VAL A 147 -6.46 9.61 -3.23
CA VAL A 147 -6.11 8.86 -4.44
C VAL A 147 -5.05 7.81 -4.13
N GLY A 148 -4.09 8.10 -3.24
CA GLY A 148 -3.07 7.15 -2.80
C GLY A 148 -3.68 5.99 -2.02
N GLY A 149 -4.65 6.28 -1.16
CA GLY A 149 -5.45 5.28 -0.46
C GLY A 149 -6.22 4.37 -1.43
N LEU A 150 -6.81 4.92 -2.49
CA LEU A 150 -7.49 4.14 -3.52
C LEU A 150 -6.53 3.24 -4.32
N ILE A 151 -5.35 3.75 -4.68
CA ILE A 151 -4.30 2.97 -5.36
C ILE A 151 -3.99 1.72 -4.54
N LEU A 152 -3.70 1.92 -3.25
CA LEU A 152 -3.37 0.85 -2.34
C LEU A 152 -4.55 -0.11 -2.11
N TYR A 153 -5.75 0.44 -1.98
CA TYR A 153 -6.98 -0.34 -1.79
C TYR A 153 -7.20 -1.33 -2.94
N PHE A 154 -7.12 -0.87 -4.19
CA PHE A 154 -7.31 -1.74 -5.35
C PHE A 154 -6.15 -2.70 -5.58
N PHE A 155 -4.92 -2.28 -5.25
CA PHE A 155 -3.76 -3.16 -5.26
C PHE A 155 -3.98 -4.37 -4.33
N VAL A 156 -4.29 -4.11 -3.06
CA VAL A 156 -4.54 -5.16 -2.06
C VAL A 156 -5.76 -6.00 -2.43
N ALA A 157 -6.87 -5.36 -2.84
CA ALA A 157 -8.08 -6.05 -3.25
C ALA A 157 -7.84 -7.03 -4.40
N PHE A 158 -7.05 -6.64 -5.41
CA PHE A 158 -6.72 -7.50 -6.53
C PHE A 158 -5.94 -8.73 -6.10
N PHE A 159 -4.80 -8.57 -5.44
CA PHE A 159 -3.94 -9.70 -5.07
C PHE A 159 -4.59 -10.60 -4.01
N PHE A 160 -5.31 -10.02 -3.05
CA PHE A 160 -6.10 -10.81 -2.11
C PHE A 160 -7.18 -11.65 -2.80
N TRP A 161 -7.80 -11.13 -3.86
CA TRP A 161 -8.80 -11.89 -4.61
C TRP A 161 -8.21 -13.14 -5.28
N GLN A 162 -6.93 -13.15 -5.61
CA GLN A 162 -6.28 -14.27 -6.29
C GLN A 162 -6.08 -15.50 -5.39
N GLY A 163 -6.15 -15.35 -4.06
CA GLY A 163 -6.10 -16.46 -3.10
C GLY A 163 -7.43 -17.21 -3.03
N ASN A 164 -7.40 -18.53 -2.89
CA ASN A 164 -8.59 -19.34 -2.63
C ASN A 164 -8.95 -19.41 -1.14
N THR A 165 -7.97 -19.11 -0.26
CA THR A 165 -8.14 -18.98 1.19
C THR A 165 -7.82 -17.55 1.65
N VAL A 166 -8.24 -17.18 2.86
CA VAL A 166 -7.90 -15.87 3.46
C VAL A 166 -6.39 -15.74 3.66
N ALA A 167 -5.74 -16.78 4.19
CA ALA A 167 -4.31 -16.79 4.43
C ALA A 167 -3.51 -16.59 3.13
N ASP A 168 -3.83 -17.35 2.07
CA ASP A 168 -3.14 -17.20 0.78
C ASP A 168 -3.37 -15.81 0.18
N GLY A 169 -4.59 -15.28 0.29
CA GLY A 169 -4.87 -13.91 -0.17
C GLY A 169 -4.01 -12.86 0.54
N ILE A 170 -3.81 -13.00 1.86
CA ILE A 170 -2.94 -12.09 2.63
C ILE A 170 -1.48 -12.25 2.17
N VAL A 171 -1.00 -13.48 2.02
CA VAL A 171 0.37 -13.74 1.54
C VAL A 171 0.59 -13.16 0.16
N PHE A 172 -0.39 -13.25 -0.75
CA PHE A 172 -0.29 -12.64 -2.07
C PHE A 172 -0.30 -11.13 -2.02
N ALA A 173 -1.17 -10.51 -1.22
CA ALA A 173 -1.18 -9.05 -1.08
C ALA A 173 0.15 -8.51 -0.53
N ILE A 174 0.72 -9.14 0.51
CA ILE A 174 2.01 -8.75 1.10
C ILE A 174 3.16 -9.05 0.14
N GLY A 175 3.22 -10.25 -0.42
CA GLY A 175 4.32 -10.63 -1.29
C GLY A 175 4.32 -9.85 -2.60
N PHE A 176 3.18 -9.50 -3.19
CA PHE A 176 3.18 -8.62 -4.36
C PHE A 176 3.45 -7.16 -4.02
N ALA A 177 3.19 -6.70 -2.79
CA ALA A 177 3.56 -5.35 -2.38
C ALA A 177 5.08 -5.10 -2.42
N GLY A 178 5.90 -6.11 -2.10
CA GLY A 178 7.36 -6.01 -2.20
C GLY A 178 7.94 -6.33 -3.58
N ALA A 179 7.15 -6.93 -4.48
CA ALA A 179 7.64 -7.37 -5.77
C ALA A 179 8.18 -6.23 -6.67
N PRO A 180 7.54 -5.05 -6.80
CA PRO A 180 8.08 -3.99 -7.64
C PRO A 180 9.38 -3.40 -7.09
N ALA A 181 9.55 -3.30 -5.77
CA ALA A 181 10.81 -2.86 -5.16
C ALA A 181 11.96 -3.82 -5.48
N LEU A 182 11.71 -5.13 -5.41
CA LEU A 182 12.67 -6.14 -5.84
C LEU A 182 12.95 -6.09 -7.34
N PHE A 183 11.93 -5.85 -8.18
CA PHE A 183 12.13 -5.68 -9.61
C PHE A 183 13.06 -4.50 -9.94
N VAL A 184 12.90 -3.37 -9.25
CA VAL A 184 13.81 -2.23 -9.38
C VAL A 184 15.22 -2.62 -8.93
N ALA A 185 15.36 -3.35 -7.82
CA ALA A 185 16.66 -3.85 -7.36
C ALA A 185 17.32 -4.79 -8.39
N ASP A 186 16.56 -5.66 -9.04
CA ASP A 186 17.04 -6.55 -10.10
C ASP A 186 17.55 -5.76 -11.31
N LEU A 187 16.82 -4.71 -11.72
CA LEU A 187 17.26 -3.82 -12.80
C LEU A 187 18.59 -3.15 -12.48
N MET A 188 18.88 -2.85 -11.21
CA MET A 188 20.19 -2.30 -10.81
C MET A 188 21.35 -3.25 -11.02
N VAL A 189 21.11 -4.54 -10.81
CA VAL A 189 22.15 -5.56 -11.01
C VAL A 189 22.46 -5.69 -12.51
N VAL A 190 21.43 -5.55 -13.36
CA VAL A 190 21.57 -5.66 -14.82
C VAL A 190 22.03 -4.37 -15.49
N LEU A 191 21.70 -3.20 -14.92
CA LEU A 191 22.02 -1.86 -15.43
C LEU A 191 22.91 -1.10 -14.41
N PRO A 192 24.20 -1.48 -14.29
CA PRO A 192 25.07 -1.02 -13.21
C PRO A 192 25.42 0.48 -13.22
N GLU A 193 25.13 1.21 -14.30
CA GLU A 193 25.44 2.64 -14.42
C GLU A 193 24.41 3.58 -13.78
N GLY A 194 23.35 3.07 -13.16
CA GLY A 194 22.32 3.91 -12.54
C GLY A 194 22.23 3.80 -11.01
N ASP A 195 22.25 4.95 -10.34
CA ASP A 195 21.98 5.11 -8.91
C ASP A 195 20.48 4.93 -8.59
N PHE A 196 19.99 3.70 -8.76
CA PHE A 196 18.59 3.35 -8.51
C PHE A 196 18.31 2.84 -7.08
N LEU A 197 19.30 2.82 -6.17
CA LEU A 197 19.18 2.17 -4.85
C LEU A 197 18.28 2.99 -3.90
N PRO A 198 18.41 4.33 -3.88
CA PRO A 198 17.39 5.18 -3.27
C PRO A 198 16.02 5.02 -3.93
N GLN A 199 15.97 4.63 -5.22
CA GLN A 199 14.76 4.52 -6.04
C GLN A 199 13.97 3.21 -5.80
N ALA A 200 14.60 2.14 -5.31
CA ALA A 200 13.92 0.87 -5.05
C ALA A 200 12.82 0.98 -3.98
N ALA A 201 13.04 1.84 -2.96
CA ALA A 201 12.00 2.15 -1.96
C ALA A 201 10.76 2.80 -2.59
N TRP A 202 10.90 3.49 -3.72
CA TRP A 202 9.80 4.10 -4.46
C TRP A 202 9.04 3.08 -5.32
N GLY A 203 9.57 1.87 -5.46
CA GLY A 203 8.85 0.73 -5.99
C GLY A 203 7.76 0.22 -5.05
N PHE A 204 7.74 0.60 -3.77
CA PHE A 204 6.65 0.20 -2.88
C PHE A 204 5.39 1.05 -3.15
N PRO A 205 4.21 0.42 -3.33
CA PRO A 205 2.96 1.16 -3.51
C PRO A 205 2.61 2.06 -2.30
N PHE A 206 3.15 1.73 -1.12
CA PHE A 206 2.97 2.46 0.14
C PHE A 206 3.82 3.73 0.26
N TRP A 207 4.98 3.76 -0.40
CA TRP A 207 5.98 4.82 -0.22
C TRP A 207 5.45 6.17 -0.74
N HIS A 208 4.61 6.14 -1.77
CA HIS A 208 4.02 7.34 -2.38
C HIS A 208 3.06 8.10 -1.46
N LEU A 209 2.31 7.39 -0.60
CA LEU A 209 1.43 8.01 0.41
C LEU A 209 2.24 8.78 1.45
N ASN A 210 3.42 8.27 1.82
CA ASN A 210 4.30 8.92 2.79
C ASN A 210 4.90 10.21 2.22
N ASN A 211 5.51 10.12 1.03
CA ASN A 211 6.29 11.24 0.48
C ASN A 211 5.41 12.38 -0.02
N THR A 212 4.22 12.08 -0.54
CA THR A 212 3.26 13.12 -0.90
C THR A 212 2.80 13.90 0.32
N THR A 213 2.66 13.25 1.48
CA THR A 213 2.31 13.91 2.73
C THR A 213 3.44 14.77 3.29
N ILE A 214 4.66 14.26 3.29
CA ILE A 214 5.86 15.03 3.66
C ILE A 214 5.98 16.28 2.78
N TRP A 215 5.72 16.14 1.48
CA TRP A 215 5.79 17.28 0.56
C TRP A 215 4.83 18.42 0.92
N PHE A 216 3.56 18.07 1.08
CA PHE A 216 2.56 19.06 1.44
C PHE A 216 2.82 19.62 2.84
N HIS A 217 3.35 18.82 3.76
CA HIS A 217 3.82 19.31 5.05
C HIS A 217 4.86 20.41 4.86
N ASN A 218 5.92 20.13 4.12
CA ASN A 218 7.00 21.07 3.93
C ASN A 218 6.53 22.34 3.20
N LYS A 219 5.62 22.23 2.23
CA LYS A 219 4.96 23.40 1.63
C LYS A 219 4.16 24.23 2.63
N VAL A 220 3.40 23.58 3.51
CA VAL A 220 2.66 24.27 4.58
C VAL A 220 3.63 24.99 5.52
N MET A 221 4.76 24.38 5.86
CA MET A 221 5.74 24.98 6.77
C MET A 221 6.58 26.08 6.14
N LEU A 222 7.06 25.88 4.91
CA LEU A 222 7.89 26.83 4.16
C LEU A 222 7.08 28.03 3.66
N SER A 223 5.76 27.92 3.58
CA SER A 223 4.89 29.07 3.31
C SER A 223 4.50 29.84 4.57
N SER A 224 4.82 29.35 5.77
CA SER A 224 4.53 30.07 7.02
C SER A 224 5.46 31.28 7.17
N PRO A 225 4.92 32.51 7.26
CA PRO A 225 5.73 33.73 7.39
C PRO A 225 6.67 33.70 8.59
N GLU A 226 6.20 33.15 9.72
CA GLU A 226 6.95 33.06 10.98
C GLU A 226 8.18 32.14 10.90
N LYS A 227 8.08 31.03 10.14
CA LYS A 227 9.22 30.12 9.92
C LYS A 227 10.21 30.68 8.90
N LEU A 228 9.72 31.36 7.86
CA LEU A 228 10.57 32.04 6.88
C LEU A 228 11.44 33.12 7.54
N GLU A 229 10.86 33.86 8.50
CA GLU A 229 11.59 34.87 9.27
C GLU A 229 12.63 34.23 10.21
N ALA A 230 12.31 33.10 10.84
CA ALA A 230 13.21 32.39 11.75
C ALA A 230 14.36 31.63 11.04
N MET A 231 14.16 31.13 9.82
CA MET A 231 15.17 30.35 9.08
C MET A 231 16.18 31.22 8.30
N GLY A 232 15.87 32.51 8.08
CA GLY A 232 16.64 33.35 7.17
C GLY A 232 16.37 33.02 5.69
N GLY A 233 16.28 34.05 4.85
CA GLY A 233 15.78 33.95 3.47
C GLY A 233 16.56 32.95 2.59
N ASP A 234 17.88 32.90 2.72
CA ASP A 234 18.73 32.04 1.88
C ASP A 234 18.63 30.55 2.24
N GLN A 235 18.53 30.23 3.54
CA GLN A 235 18.43 28.85 4.02
C GLN A 235 17.03 28.26 3.77
N ALA A 236 15.99 29.10 3.86
CA ALA A 236 14.63 28.74 3.48
C ALA A 236 14.52 28.49 1.96
N ALA A 237 15.17 29.31 1.13
CA ALA A 237 15.18 29.15 -0.32
C ALA A 237 15.93 27.87 -0.76
N PHE A 238 17.07 27.57 -0.14
CA PHE A 238 17.82 26.35 -0.42
C PHE A 238 17.01 25.08 -0.09
N SER A 239 16.43 25.02 1.12
CA SER A 239 15.60 23.88 1.56
C SER A 239 14.39 23.68 0.66
N TYR A 240 13.73 24.78 0.26
CA TYR A 240 12.59 24.75 -0.65
C TYR A 240 12.93 24.18 -2.04
N ASN A 241 14.06 24.59 -2.62
CA ASN A 241 14.46 24.17 -3.95
C ASN A 241 14.88 22.70 -3.98
N TRP A 242 15.64 22.24 -2.99
CA TRP A 242 16.06 20.84 -2.87
C TRP A 242 14.85 19.88 -2.82
N GLU A 243 13.83 20.23 -2.04
CA GLU A 243 12.63 19.40 -1.92
C GLU A 243 11.74 19.45 -3.16
N MET A 244 11.69 20.57 -3.87
CA MET A 244 10.97 20.70 -5.14
C MET A 244 11.59 19.84 -6.25
N GLU A 245 12.92 19.82 -6.33
CA GLU A 245 13.67 19.05 -7.32
C GLU A 245 13.41 17.55 -7.13
N GLN A 246 13.62 17.04 -5.91
CA GLN A 246 13.27 15.65 -5.59
C GLN A 246 11.80 15.33 -5.90
N LEU A 247 10.86 16.22 -5.62
CA LEU A 247 9.45 15.92 -5.88
C LEU A 247 9.11 15.82 -7.37
N SER A 248 9.68 16.69 -8.18
CA SER A 248 9.48 16.64 -9.64
C SER A 248 9.95 15.30 -10.19
N GLU A 249 11.05 14.78 -9.64
CA GLU A 249 11.63 13.48 -9.96
C GLU A 249 10.82 12.29 -9.44
N TYR A 250 9.85 12.46 -8.53
CA TYR A 250 9.10 11.31 -7.98
C TYR A 250 7.58 11.38 -8.22
N SER A 251 7.05 12.53 -8.64
CA SER A 251 5.63 12.71 -8.94
C SER A 251 5.11 11.81 -10.06
N TYR A 252 5.96 11.45 -11.03
CA TYR A 252 5.55 10.56 -12.14
C TYR A 252 5.23 9.15 -11.66
N MET A 253 5.87 8.65 -10.60
CA MET A 253 5.60 7.32 -10.06
C MET A 253 4.18 7.23 -9.50
N TYR A 254 3.65 8.32 -8.97
CA TYR A 254 2.27 8.39 -8.52
C TYR A 254 1.28 8.17 -9.68
N ILE A 255 1.56 8.76 -10.85
CA ILE A 255 0.76 8.58 -12.08
C ILE A 255 0.85 7.12 -12.56
N VAL A 256 2.05 6.53 -12.54
CA VAL A 256 2.26 5.12 -12.88
C VAL A 256 1.43 4.22 -11.96
N TRP A 257 1.48 4.45 -10.64
CA TRP A 257 0.73 3.67 -9.67
C TRP A 257 -0.79 3.85 -9.79
N LEU A 258 -1.25 5.05 -10.16
CA LEU A 258 -2.64 5.27 -10.49
C LEU A 258 -3.08 4.43 -11.71
N ALA A 259 -2.28 4.42 -12.78
CA ALA A 259 -2.54 3.59 -13.95
C ALA A 259 -2.54 2.09 -13.60
N VAL A 260 -1.58 1.64 -12.80
CA VAL A 260 -1.52 0.26 -12.28
C VAL A 260 -2.78 -0.07 -11.48
N ALA A 261 -3.21 0.79 -10.55
CA ALA A 261 -4.40 0.56 -9.74
C ALA A 261 -5.67 0.43 -10.60
N VAL A 262 -5.82 1.27 -11.63
CA VAL A 262 -6.94 1.18 -12.59
C VAL A 262 -6.92 -0.15 -13.33
N ILE A 263 -5.74 -0.59 -13.80
CA ILE A 263 -5.57 -1.89 -14.46
C ILE A 263 -5.92 -3.03 -13.50
N LEU A 264 -5.41 -3.00 -12.26
CA LEU A 264 -5.69 -4.02 -11.24
C LEU A 264 -7.17 -4.06 -10.86
N ALA A 265 -7.84 -2.91 -10.76
CA ALA A 265 -9.28 -2.83 -10.53
C ALA A 265 -10.06 -3.47 -11.70
N ALA A 266 -9.70 -3.16 -12.95
CA ALA A 266 -10.33 -3.78 -14.12
C ALA A 266 -10.09 -5.30 -14.16
N MET A 267 -8.86 -5.74 -13.90
CA MET A 267 -8.50 -7.15 -13.82
C MET A 267 -9.23 -7.87 -12.69
N LEU A 268 -9.42 -7.23 -11.52
CA LEU A 268 -10.20 -7.78 -10.42
C LEU A 268 -11.62 -8.13 -10.89
N PHE A 269 -12.34 -7.19 -11.49
CA PHE A 269 -13.71 -7.44 -11.97
C PHE A 269 -13.77 -8.46 -13.12
N TYR A 270 -12.73 -8.52 -13.95
CA TYR A 270 -12.58 -9.55 -14.97
C TYR A 270 -12.49 -10.95 -14.34
N PHE A 271 -11.57 -11.16 -13.39
CA PHE A 271 -11.36 -12.44 -12.72
C PHE A 271 -12.53 -12.84 -11.81
N VAL A 272 -13.17 -11.90 -11.13
CA VAL A 272 -14.38 -12.15 -10.32
C VAL A 272 -15.44 -12.87 -11.15
N GLY A 273 -15.64 -12.46 -12.41
CA GLY A 273 -16.64 -13.08 -13.29
C GLY A 273 -16.32 -14.52 -13.73
N ARG A 274 -15.06 -14.96 -13.61
CA ARG A 274 -14.60 -16.29 -14.04
C ARG A 274 -14.25 -17.23 -12.89
N SER A 275 -14.11 -16.68 -11.69
CA SER A 275 -13.85 -17.48 -10.50
C SER A 275 -15.03 -18.41 -10.19
N LYS A 276 -14.75 -19.70 -10.05
CA LYS A 276 -15.74 -20.70 -9.66
C LYS A 276 -15.92 -20.72 -8.14
N ALA A 277 -17.13 -21.05 -7.68
CA ALA A 277 -17.48 -21.13 -6.26
C ALA A 277 -16.73 -22.27 -5.55
N GLU A 278 -16.61 -23.41 -6.22
CA GLU A 278 -16.01 -24.65 -5.72
C GLU A 278 -14.56 -24.50 -5.25
N LYS A 279 -13.82 -23.56 -5.83
CA LYS A 279 -12.41 -23.33 -5.51
C LYS A 279 -12.18 -22.68 -4.14
N ALA A 280 -13.22 -22.18 -3.48
CA ALA A 280 -13.07 -21.55 -2.18
C ALA A 280 -12.61 -22.57 -1.13
N GLY A 281 -11.53 -22.25 -0.41
CA GLY A 281 -10.90 -23.16 0.56
C GLY A 281 -9.89 -24.15 -0.04
N ASP A 282 -9.80 -24.24 -1.36
CA ASP A 282 -8.83 -25.13 -2.03
C ASP A 282 -7.44 -24.48 -2.12
N ILE A 283 -6.45 -25.24 -2.58
CA ILE A 283 -5.10 -24.73 -2.83
C ILE A 283 -5.15 -23.62 -3.89
N SER A 284 -4.50 -22.49 -3.60
CA SER A 284 -4.46 -21.32 -4.47
C SER A 284 -3.55 -21.56 -5.69
N ASP A 285 -4.13 -21.97 -6.81
CA ASP A 285 -3.42 -22.15 -8.09
C ASP A 285 -3.82 -21.04 -9.09
N SER A 286 -3.33 -19.82 -8.82
CA SER A 286 -3.51 -18.64 -9.68
C SER A 286 -2.16 -18.20 -10.26
N PHE A 287 -2.21 -17.56 -11.44
CA PHE A 287 -1.00 -17.00 -12.06
C PHE A 287 -0.38 -15.93 -11.15
N PHE A 288 -1.19 -15.07 -10.55
CA PHE A 288 -0.77 -14.07 -9.57
C PHE A 288 -0.76 -14.63 -8.14
N GLY A 289 -0.29 -15.86 -7.98
CA GLY A 289 -0.17 -16.55 -6.69
C GLY A 289 1.23 -17.14 -6.49
N TYR A 290 1.35 -18.19 -5.66
CA TYR A 290 2.63 -18.84 -5.35
C TYR A 290 3.43 -19.27 -6.59
N ARG A 291 2.74 -19.64 -7.68
CA ARG A 291 3.36 -20.06 -8.93
C ARG A 291 4.29 -18.99 -9.54
N THR A 292 4.00 -17.71 -9.31
CA THR A 292 4.83 -16.60 -9.79
C THR A 292 5.63 -15.97 -8.65
N LEU A 293 5.05 -15.89 -7.45
CA LEU A 293 5.66 -15.21 -6.31
C LEU A 293 6.93 -15.92 -5.83
N VAL A 294 6.89 -17.25 -5.67
CA VAL A 294 8.06 -18.03 -5.24
C VAL A 294 9.23 -17.92 -6.21
N PRO A 295 9.07 -18.16 -7.53
CA PRO A 295 10.19 -18.04 -8.45
C PRO A 295 10.64 -16.59 -8.62
N PHE A 296 9.74 -15.61 -8.63
CA PHE A 296 10.12 -14.20 -8.72
C PHE A 296 11.07 -13.80 -7.57
N TYR A 297 10.66 -14.00 -6.32
CA TYR A 297 11.49 -13.68 -5.16
C TYR A 297 12.79 -14.48 -5.13
N GLY A 298 12.73 -15.77 -5.46
CA GLY A 298 13.90 -16.62 -5.54
C GLY A 298 14.91 -16.13 -6.57
N TYR A 299 14.45 -15.78 -7.77
CA TYR A 299 15.30 -15.28 -8.85
C TYR A 299 15.89 -13.91 -8.55
N SER A 300 15.12 -12.99 -7.97
CA SER A 300 15.63 -11.69 -7.55
C SER A 300 16.75 -11.85 -6.52
N LEU A 301 16.56 -12.69 -5.50
CA LEU A 301 17.59 -12.98 -4.52
C LEU A 301 18.82 -13.64 -5.15
N LEU A 302 18.63 -14.62 -6.04
CA LEU A 302 19.74 -15.25 -6.76
C LEU A 302 20.55 -14.23 -7.56
N LEU A 303 19.89 -13.31 -8.25
CA LEU A 303 20.53 -12.26 -9.04
C LEU A 303 21.37 -11.34 -8.15
N ILE A 304 20.78 -10.82 -7.07
CA ILE A 304 21.45 -9.93 -6.11
C ILE A 304 22.69 -10.60 -5.50
N PHE A 305 22.56 -11.81 -4.96
CA PHE A 305 23.68 -12.50 -4.29
C PHE A 305 24.71 -13.07 -5.26
N SER A 306 24.35 -13.35 -6.52
CA SER A 306 25.31 -13.83 -7.52
C SER A 306 26.35 -12.76 -7.90
N ARG A 307 25.98 -11.47 -7.86
CA ARG A 307 26.91 -10.35 -8.07
C ARG A 307 28.05 -10.34 -7.05
N GLU A 308 27.74 -10.64 -5.79
CA GLU A 308 28.73 -10.71 -4.71
C GLU A 308 29.62 -11.97 -4.78
N GLY A 309 29.34 -12.89 -5.71
CA GLY A 309 30.16 -14.08 -5.94
C GLY A 309 29.99 -15.18 -4.88
N VAL A 310 28.93 -15.15 -4.09
CA VAL A 310 28.74 -16.09 -2.97
C VAL A 310 27.88 -17.29 -3.38
N LEU A 311 28.51 -18.30 -4.00
CA LEU A 311 27.85 -19.52 -4.49
C LEU A 311 27.06 -20.29 -3.41
N VAL A 312 27.50 -20.23 -2.16
CA VAL A 312 26.84 -20.89 -1.02
C VAL A 312 25.43 -20.32 -0.81
N PHE A 313 25.25 -19.00 -0.91
CA PHE A 313 23.92 -18.39 -0.80
C PHE A 313 23.01 -18.77 -1.97
N SER A 314 23.55 -18.88 -3.19
CA SER A 314 22.77 -19.32 -4.35
C SER A 314 22.18 -20.72 -4.16
N LEU A 315 22.94 -21.67 -3.60
CA LEU A 315 22.45 -23.01 -3.28
C LEU A 315 21.35 -22.98 -2.20
N ILE A 316 21.54 -22.19 -1.14
CA ILE A 316 20.55 -22.05 -0.07
C ILE A 316 19.24 -21.47 -0.62
N ILE A 317 19.31 -20.41 -1.44
CA ILE A 317 18.12 -19.79 -2.04
C ILE A 317 17.39 -20.78 -2.94
N TYR A 318 18.12 -21.55 -3.77
CA TYR A 318 17.52 -22.58 -4.61
C TYR A 318 16.79 -23.66 -3.78
N LEU A 319 17.40 -24.11 -2.67
CA LEU A 319 16.77 -25.03 -1.74
C LEU A 319 15.51 -24.43 -1.10
N LEU A 320 15.55 -23.16 -0.69
CA LEU A 320 14.38 -22.46 -0.14
C LEU A 320 13.25 -22.34 -1.17
N MET A 321 13.56 -22.09 -2.44
CA MET A 321 12.56 -22.12 -3.52
C MET A 321 11.91 -23.49 -3.65
N ALA A 322 12.72 -24.56 -3.65
CA ALA A 322 12.21 -25.94 -3.73
C ALA A 322 11.32 -26.29 -2.51
N VAL A 323 11.75 -25.92 -1.30
CA VAL A 323 10.95 -26.08 -0.07
C VAL A 323 9.66 -25.27 -0.17
N GLY A 324 9.72 -24.03 -0.66
CA GLY A 324 8.55 -23.18 -0.89
C GLY A 324 7.52 -23.83 -1.82
N TYR A 325 7.96 -24.46 -2.91
CA TYR A 325 7.10 -25.21 -3.81
C TYR A 325 6.51 -26.48 -3.18
N ILE A 326 7.27 -27.21 -2.37
CA ILE A 326 6.79 -28.38 -1.63
C ILE A 326 5.69 -27.99 -0.64
N LEU A 327 5.90 -26.90 0.10
CA LEU A 327 4.91 -26.34 1.04
C LEU A 327 3.65 -25.88 0.30
N TYR A 328 3.81 -25.17 -0.82
CA TYR A 328 2.71 -24.73 -1.68
C TYR A 328 1.88 -25.92 -2.20
N ARG A 329 2.53 -26.96 -2.71
CA ARG A 329 1.86 -28.17 -3.23
C ARG A 329 1.31 -29.07 -2.12
N ARG A 330 1.70 -28.86 -0.87
CA ARG A 330 1.44 -29.75 0.27
C ARG A 330 1.83 -31.20 -0.02
N GLY A 331 2.95 -31.37 -0.73
CA GLY A 331 3.42 -32.68 -1.15
C GLY A 331 4.77 -32.62 -1.85
N PHE A 332 5.55 -33.71 -1.71
CA PHE A 332 6.90 -33.82 -2.27
C PHE A 332 6.94 -34.02 -3.80
N LYS A 333 5.82 -34.42 -4.41
CA LYS A 333 5.74 -34.64 -5.87
C LYS A 333 5.55 -33.31 -6.60
N LEU A 334 6.66 -32.69 -7.00
CA LEU A 334 6.68 -31.52 -7.88
C LEU A 334 6.29 -31.90 -9.31
N ARG A 335 5.48 -31.08 -9.97
CA ARG A 335 5.13 -31.28 -11.38
C ARG A 335 6.31 -30.88 -12.27
N MET A 336 6.36 -31.38 -13.50
CA MET A 336 7.40 -30.98 -14.47
C MET A 336 7.41 -29.47 -14.71
N SER A 337 6.24 -28.82 -14.68
CA SER A 337 6.13 -27.36 -14.73
C SER A 337 6.85 -26.65 -13.57
N ASP A 338 6.83 -27.25 -12.38
CA ASP A 338 7.44 -26.67 -11.18
C ASP A 338 8.97 -26.81 -11.28
N TRP A 339 9.47 -27.94 -11.82
CA TRP A 339 10.88 -28.13 -12.13
C TRP A 339 11.40 -27.17 -13.21
N ILE A 340 10.61 -26.89 -14.25
CA ILE A 340 10.97 -25.88 -15.25
C ILE A 340 11.05 -24.49 -14.61
N CYS A 341 10.09 -24.15 -13.73
CA CYS A 341 10.10 -22.92 -12.93
C CYS A 341 11.21 -22.85 -11.87
N LEU A 342 11.85 -23.97 -11.51
CA LEU A 342 13.04 -23.95 -10.65
C LEU A 342 14.31 -23.87 -11.52
N GLY A 343 14.36 -24.62 -12.62
CA GLY A 343 15.48 -24.65 -13.56
C GLY A 343 15.77 -23.30 -14.22
N GLY A 344 14.75 -22.45 -14.40
CA GLY A 344 14.96 -21.07 -14.85
C GLY A 344 15.83 -20.22 -13.91
N GLY A 345 15.99 -20.62 -12.64
CA GLY A 345 16.84 -19.94 -11.66
C GLY A 345 18.34 -19.98 -11.97
N VAL A 346 18.76 -20.85 -12.89
CA VAL A 346 20.12 -20.85 -13.42
C VAL A 346 20.41 -19.59 -14.23
N VAL A 347 19.40 -19.02 -14.91
CA VAL A 347 19.55 -17.83 -15.76
C VAL A 347 19.97 -16.59 -14.96
N PRO A 348 19.29 -16.22 -13.85
CA PRO A 348 19.73 -15.12 -12.98
C PRO A 348 21.17 -15.27 -12.47
N ILE A 349 21.59 -16.50 -12.11
CA ILE A 349 22.95 -16.77 -11.61
C ILE A 349 24.00 -16.48 -12.69
N VAL A 350 23.74 -16.95 -13.92
CA VAL A 350 24.63 -16.71 -15.07
C VAL A 350 24.70 -15.21 -15.36
N ILE A 351 23.55 -14.54 -15.45
CA ILE A 351 23.47 -13.09 -15.71
C ILE A 351 24.24 -12.30 -14.65
N GLY A 352 23.97 -12.49 -13.36
CA GLY A 352 24.65 -11.74 -12.32
C GLY A 352 26.15 -12.04 -12.23
N SER A 353 26.59 -13.24 -12.64
CA SER A 353 28.03 -13.56 -12.73
C SER A 353 28.75 -12.88 -13.90
N MET A 354 28.04 -12.47 -14.95
CA MET A 354 28.61 -11.77 -16.12
C MET A 354 28.90 -10.29 -15.86
N PHE A 355 28.18 -9.67 -14.93
CA PHE A 355 28.32 -8.24 -14.59
C PHE A 355 29.24 -7.99 -13.38
N LYS A 356 30.22 -8.87 -13.17
CA LYS A 356 31.28 -8.72 -12.16
C LYS A 356 32.30 -7.67 -12.51
#